data_AF-A0A444JE65-F1
#
_entry.id   AF-A0A444JE65-F1
#
_cell.length_a   1.000
_cell.length_b   1.000
_cell.length_c   1.000
_cell.angle_alpha   90.00
_cell.angle_beta   90.00
_cell.angle_gamma   90.00
#
_symmetry.space_group_name_H-M   'P 1'
#
loop_
_entity.id
_entity.type
_entity.pdbx_description
1 polymer ?
#
loop_
_entity_poly.entity_id
_entity_poly.type
_entity_poly.pdbx_seq_one_letter_code
_entity_poly.pdbx_strand_id
1 'polypeptide(L)' 'MLMSITEALSEGDKVTLVGFGTFSTANRAARQAKNPQTGAVMEIPAKTVAKFKPGSKLSEAVK' A
#
# COMPACT_ATOMS: atom_id res chain seq x y z
N MET A 1 10.19 11.47 10.70
CA MET A 1 8.92 11.44 9.93
C MET A 1 8.70 10.11 9.22
N LEU A 2 9.57 9.66 8.30
CA LEU A 2 9.41 8.36 7.63
C LEU A 2 9.40 7.18 8.61
N MET A 3 10.30 7.17 9.59
CA MET A 3 10.32 6.14 10.65
C MET A 3 8.99 6.04 11.39
N SER A 4 8.38 7.18 11.77
CA SER A 4 7.10 7.23 12.46
C SER A 4 5.95 6.69 11.60
N ILE A 5 5.99 6.90 10.28
CA ILE A 5 5.01 6.31 9.36
C ILE A 5 5.21 4.79 9.29
N THR A 6 6.46 4.32 9.20
CA THR A 6 6.76 2.89 9.17
C THR A 6 6.31 2.17 10.44
N GLU A 7 6.59 2.76 11.61
CA GLU A 7 6.23 2.21 12.92
C GLU A 7 4.70 2.10 13.06
N ALA A 8 3.97 3.20 12.83
CA ALA A 8 2.50 3.20 12.86
C ALA A 8 1.90 2.16 11.90
N LEU A 9 2.41 2.07 10.66
CA LEU A 9 1.92 1.06 9.71
C LEU A 9 2.23 -0.38 10.15
N SER A 10 3.35 -0.61 10.83
CA SER A 10 3.71 -1.94 11.34
C SER A 10 2.76 -2.40 12.46
N GLU A 11 2.22 -1.46 13.22
CA GLU A 11 1.21 -1.69 14.26
C GLU A 11 -0.22 -1.80 13.69
N GLY A 12 -0.39 -1.52 12.40
CA GLY A 12 -1.69 -1.55 11.72
C GLY A 12 -2.44 -0.22 11.75
N ASP A 13 -1.82 0.83 12.28
CA ASP A 13 -2.39 2.17 12.34
C ASP A 13 -2.39 2.87 10.98
N LYS A 14 -3.12 3.98 10.92
CA LYS A 14 -3.22 4.84 9.74
C LYS A 14 -2.62 6.19 10.05
N VAL A 15 -1.80 6.68 9.13
CA VAL A 15 -1.21 8.03 9.23
C VAL A 15 -1.82 8.93 8.17
N THR A 16 -2.51 9.98 8.60
CA THR A 16 -3.09 10.98 7.69
C THR A 16 -2.29 12.27 7.73
N LEU A 17 -1.79 12.68 6.57
CA LEU A 17 -1.16 13.97 6.35
C LEU A 17 -2.20 14.89 5.71
N VAL A 18 -2.77 15.80 6.49
CA VAL A 18 -3.89 16.66 6.08
C VAL A 18 -3.54 17.40 4.79
N GLY A 19 -4.42 17.27 3.79
CA GLY A 19 -4.23 17.85 2.45
C GLY A 19 -3.35 17.03 1.50
N PHE A 20 -2.44 16.19 2.01
CA PHE A 20 -1.53 15.40 1.17
C PHE A 20 -2.04 13.97 0.90
N GLY A 21 -2.45 13.25 1.94
CA GLY A 21 -2.98 11.89 1.79
C GLY A 21 -2.87 11.04 3.05
N THR A 22 -3.29 9.78 2.92
CA THR A 22 -3.34 8.82 4.03
C THR A 22 -2.54 7.57 3.70
N PHE A 23 -1.65 7.19 4.61
CA PHE A 23 -0.99 5.90 4.63
C PHE A 23 -1.79 4.93 5.52
N SER A 24 -1.91 3.69 5.06
CA SER A 24 -2.61 2.61 5.76
C SER A 24 -2.06 1.25 5.33
N THR A 25 -2.40 0.19 6.06
CA THR A 25 -2.17 -1.19 5.61
C THR A 25 -3.43 -1.77 4.98
N ALA A 26 -3.26 -2.75 4.09
CA ALA A 26 -4.35 -3.52 3.51
C ALA A 26 -3.95 -4.99 3.40
N ASN A 27 -4.89 -5.88 3.71
CA ASN A 27 -4.73 -7.30 3.48
C ASN A 27 -4.95 -7.61 1.99
N ARG A 28 -3.93 -8.15 1.33
CA ARG A 28 -4.07 -8.76 0.01
C ARG A 28 -4.28 -10.26 0.17
N ALA A 29 -5.39 -10.76 -0.36
CA ALA A 29 -5.67 -12.19 -0.40
C ALA A 29 -4.65 -12.94 -1.26
N ALA A 30 -4.52 -14.24 -0.97
CA ALA A 30 -3.74 -15.14 -1.81
C ALA A 30 -4.33 -15.17 -3.23
N ARG A 31 -3.46 -15.25 -4.22
CA ARG A 31 -3.88 -15.28 -5.63
C ARG A 31 -2.88 -16.05 -6.48
N GLN A 32 -3.36 -16.58 -7.59
CA GLN A 32 -2.47 -17.13 -8.61
C GLN A 32 -1.94 -16.01 -9.51
N ALA A 33 -0.67 -16.12 -9.88
CA ALA A 33 -0.03 -15.25 -10.86
C ALA A 33 0.89 -16.07 -11.76
N LYS A 34 1.08 -15.63 -13.01
CA LYS A 34 2.05 -16.24 -13.91
C LYS A 34 3.42 -15.60 -13.73
N ASN A 35 4.46 -16.42 -13.71
CA ASN A 35 5.84 -15.95 -13.77
C ASN A 35 6.05 -15.21 -15.11
N PRO A 36 6.47 -13.93 -15.11
CA PRO A 36 6.69 -13.18 -16.34
C PRO A 36 7.79 -13.75 -17.25
N GLN A 37 8.75 -14.50 -16.69
CA GLN A 37 9.87 -15.07 -17.43
C GLN A 37 9.55 -16.45 -18.02
N THR A 38 8.78 -17.28 -17.31
CA THR A 38 8.56 -18.69 -17.70
C THR A 38 7.11 -19.02 -18.07
N GLY A 39 6.16 -18.15 -17.75
CA GLY A 39 4.73 -18.38 -17.97
C GLY A 39 4.09 -19.38 -16.99
N ALA A 40 4.88 -20.04 -16.13
CA ALA A 40 4.39 -20.98 -15.14
C ALA A 40 3.47 -20.30 -14.12
N VAL A 41 2.40 -20.99 -13.72
CA VAL A 41 1.48 -20.52 -12.68
C VAL A 41 2.13 -20.72 -11.31
N MET A 42 2.11 -19.67 -10.49
CA MET A 42 2.62 -19.67 -9.13
C MET A 42 1.57 -19.08 -8.20
N GLU A 43 1.53 -19.59 -6.97
CA GLU A 43 0.68 -19.05 -5.92
C GLU A 43 1.42 -17.92 -5.19
N ILE A 44 0.74 -16.79 -5.01
CA ILE A 44 1.21 -15.68 -4.16
C ILE A 44 0.40 -15.77 -2.86
N PRO A 45 1.05 -16.02 -1.71
CA PRO A 45 0.35 -16.10 -0.44
C PRO A 45 -0.27 -14.76 -0.04
N ALA A 46 -1.28 -14.82 0.83
CA ALA A 46 -1.88 -13.63 1.40
C ALA A 46 -0.84 -12.84 2.20
N LYS A 47 -0.87 -11.51 2.09
CA LYS A 47 0.05 -10.65 2.84
C LYS A 47 -0.51 -9.25 3.07
N THR A 48 -0.02 -8.63 4.14
CA THR A 48 -0.25 -7.22 4.42
C THR A 48 0.63 -6.37 3.51
N VAL A 49 0.07 -5.31 2.93
CA VAL A 49 0.80 -4.33 2.13
C VAL A 49 0.53 -2.91 2.62
N ALA A 50 1.52 -2.02 2.46
CA ALA A 50 1.29 -0.59 2.60
C ALA A 50 0.45 -0.05 1.44
N LYS A 51 -0.44 0.90 1.75
CA LYS A 51 -1.30 1.59 0.80
C LYS A 51 -1.26 3.08 1.09
N PHE A 52 -1.08 3.87 0.03
CA PHE A 52 -1.23 5.32 0.08
C PHE A 52 -2.48 5.74 -0.69
N LYS A 53 -3.29 6.61 -0.09
CA LYS A 53 -4.41 7.29 -0.74
C LYS A 53 -4.09 8.78 -0.84
N PRO A 54 -3.86 9.33 -2.04
CA PRO A 54 -3.69 10.77 -2.24
C PRO A 54 -4.89 11.55 -1.70
N GLY A 55 -4.61 12.69 -1.05
CA GLY A 55 -5.60 13.67 -0.63
C GLY A 55 -5.96 14.63 -1.76
N SER A 56 -7.04 15.41 -1.56
CA SER A 56 -7.56 16.32 -2.59
C SER A 56 -6.51 17.31 -3.10
N LYS A 57 -5.75 17.97 -2.21
CA LYS A 57 -4.76 18.97 -2.64
C LYS A 57 -3.65 18.35 -3.50
N LEU A 58 -3.17 17.16 -3.13
CA LEU A 58 -2.17 16.44 -3.94
C LEU A 58 -2.74 16.04 -5.30
N SER A 59 -3.98 15.53 -5.34
CA SER A 59 -4.64 15.16 -6.60
C SER A 59 -4.96 16.36 -7.49
N GLU A 60 -5.31 17.51 -6.92
CA GLU A 60 -5.56 18.75 -7.65
C GLU A 60 -4.27 19.35 -8.22
N ALA A 61 -3.17 19.31 -7.48
CA ALA A 61 -1.89 19.87 -7.90
C ALA A 61 -1.24 19.12 -9.10
N VAL A 62 -1.70 17.92 -9.42
CA VAL A 62 -1.16 17.08 -10.50
C VAL A 62 -2.12 16.90 -11.69
N LYS A 63 -3.27 17.58 -11.66
CA LYS A 63 -4.19 17.67 -12.81
C LYS A 63 -3.78 18.80 -13.73
#